data_AF-A0A4R7KW34-F1
#
_entry.id   AF-A0A4R7KW34-F1
#
_cell.length_a   1.000
_cell.length_b   1.000
_cell.length_c   1.000
_cell.angle_alpha   90.00
_cell.angle_beta   90.00
_cell.angle_gamma   90.00
#
_symmetry.space_group_name_H-M   'P 1'
#
loop_
_entity.id
_entity.type
_entity.pdbx_description
1 polymer ?
#
loop_
_entity_poly.entity_id
_entity_poly.type
_entity_poly.pdbx_seq_one_letter_code
_entity_poly.pdbx_strand_id
1 'polypeptide(L)' 'MNKTKSIFLRELRKYKDHLTKQQFKTLRGQVLNGDCEGAKKGLEKILKRRMQHEHTKNIG' A
#
# COMPACT_ATOMS: atom_id res chain seq x y z
N MET A 1 7.24 -12.54 15.36
CA MET A 1 6.43 -11.84 14.33
C MET A 1 6.22 -12.80 13.17
N ASN A 2 4.96 -13.06 12.76
CA ASN A 2 4.66 -13.99 11.65
C ASN A 2 5.40 -13.57 10.36
N LYS A 3 6.06 -14.53 9.70
CA LYS A 3 6.93 -14.32 8.51
C LYS A 3 6.21 -13.53 7.42
N THR A 4 4.93 -13.84 7.18
CA THR A 4 4.05 -13.14 6.23
C THR A 4 3.85 -11.66 6.57
N LYS A 5 3.62 -11.32 7.85
CA LYS A 5 3.45 -9.93 8.30
C LYS A 5 4.72 -9.11 8.05
N SER A 6 5.89 -9.68 8.36
CA SER A 6 7.17 -9.01 8.14
C SER A 6 7.49 -8.78 6.65
N ILE A 7 7.14 -9.74 5.79
CA ILE A 7 7.33 -9.62 4.34
C ILE A 7 6.47 -8.47 3.80
N PHE A 8 5.18 -8.46 4.14
CA PHE A 8 4.27 -7.42 3.67
C PHE A 8 4.70 -6.03 4.18
N LEU A 9 5.07 -5.89 5.44
CA LEU A 9 5.52 -4.60 5.97
C LEU A 9 6.80 -4.09 5.31
N ARG A 10 7.71 -4.99 4.91
CA ARG A 10 8.90 -4.63 4.13
C ARG A 10 8.52 -4.16 2.73
N GLU A 11 7.56 -4.82 2.10
CA GLU A 11 7.04 -4.44 0.79
C GLU A 11 6.29 -3.11 0.82
N LEU A 12 5.42 -2.90 1.82
CA LEU A 12 4.70 -1.66 2.04
C LEU A 12 5.62 -0.45 2.17
N ARG A 13 6.81 -0.61 2.76
CA ARG A 13 7.83 0.46 2.87
C ARG A 13 8.38 0.90 1.52
N LYS A 14 8.43 0.02 0.50
CA LYS A 14 8.90 0.39 -0.85
C LYS A 14 7.98 1.42 -1.51
N TYR A 15 6.71 1.43 -1.11
CA TYR A 15 5.70 2.33 -1.65
C TYR A 15 5.45 3.55 -0.77
N LYS A 16 6.31 3.84 0.23
CA LYS A 16 6.07 4.91 1.22
C LYS A 16 5.85 6.28 0.56
N ASP A 17 6.60 6.61 -0.48
CA ASP A 17 6.48 7.88 -1.22
C ASP A 17 5.20 7.92 -2.09
N HIS A 18 4.69 6.72 -2.41
CA HIS A 18 3.46 6.49 -3.15
C HIS A 18 2.24 6.36 -2.22
N LEU A 19 2.36 6.66 -0.92
CA LEU A 19 1.28 6.56 0.06
C LEU A 19 1.20 7.82 0.90
N THR A 20 -0.01 8.22 1.30
CA THR A 20 -0.15 9.21 2.37
C THR A 20 0.19 8.56 3.71
N LYS A 21 0.55 9.37 4.71
CA LYS A 21 0.80 8.89 6.08
C LYS A 21 -0.37 8.07 6.62
N GLN A 22 -1.61 8.46 6.30
CA GLN A 22 -2.81 7.75 6.72
C GLN A 22 -2.95 6.41 6.02
N GLN A 23 -2.79 6.36 4.69
CA GLN A 23 -2.84 5.11 3.92
C GLN A 23 -1.83 4.09 4.43
N PHE A 24 -0.59 4.53 4.69
CA PHE A 24 0.44 3.66 5.26
C PHE A 24 0.05 3.12 6.64
N LYS A 25 -0.46 3.98 7.54
CA LYS A 25 -0.92 3.57 8.87
C LYS A 25 -2.07 2.57 8.80
N THR A 26 -3.05 2.79 7.93
CA THR A 26 -4.21 1.90 7.75
C THR A 26 -3.77 0.52 7.28
N LEU A 27 -2.97 0.44 6.21
CA LEU A 27 -2.48 -0.84 5.66
C LEU A 27 -1.63 -1.59 6.69
N ARG A 28 -0.80 -0.86 7.45
CA ARG A 28 -0.04 -1.43 8.57
C ARG A 28 -0.97 -1.98 9.66
N GLY A 29 -2.01 -1.25 10.03
CA GLY A 29 -3.00 -1.66 11.04
C GLY A 29 -3.72 -2.96 10.67
N GLN A 30 -4.14 -3.08 9.41
CA GLN A 30 -4.78 -4.30 8.89
C GLN A 30 -3.88 -5.53 9.05
N VAL A 31 -2.62 -5.43 8.62
CA VAL A 31 -1.63 -6.52 8.74
C VAL A 31 -1.37 -6.89 10.20
N LEU A 32 -1.28 -5.90 11.09
CA LEU A 32 -1.09 -6.14 12.52
C LEU A 32 -2.28 -6.90 13.11
N ASN A 33 -3.51 -6.53 12.73
CA ASN A 33 -4.75 -7.18 13.14
C ASN A 33 -5.03 -8.53 12.46
N GLY A 34 -4.21 -8.95 11.48
CA GLY A 34 -4.33 -10.24 10.80
C GLY A 34 -4.98 -10.20 9.43
N ASP A 35 -5.49 -9.04 9.00
CA ASP A 35 -6.05 -8.81 7.68
C ASP A 35 -4.96 -8.47 6.64
N CYS A 36 -4.10 -9.46 6.34
CA CYS A 36 -3.06 -9.29 5.33
C CYS A 36 -3.63 -9.17 3.90
N GLU A 37 -4.73 -9.88 3.61
CA GLU A 37 -5.33 -9.89 2.28
C GLU A 37 -6.03 -8.57 1.95
N GLY A 38 -6.79 -8.02 2.90
CA GLY A 38 -7.42 -6.70 2.77
C GLY A 38 -6.38 -5.60 2.62
N ALA A 39 -5.26 -5.68 3.34
CA ALA A 39 -4.13 -4.76 3.16
C ALA A 39 -3.54 -4.86 1.73
N LYS A 40 -3.38 -6.07 1.18
CA LYS A 40 -2.86 -6.27 -0.18
C LYS A 40 -3.78 -5.65 -1.23
N LYS A 41 -5.08 -5.94 -1.19
CA LYS A 41 -6.09 -5.37 -2.10
C LYS A 41 -6.15 -3.84 -1.98
N GLY A 42 -6.04 -3.31 -0.76
CA GLY A 42 -5.99 -1.88 -0.50
C GLY A 42 -4.78 -1.21 -1.14
N LEU A 43 -3.58 -1.80 -1.00
CA LEU A 43 -2.35 -1.29 -1.60
C LEU A 43 -2.43 -1.28 -3.14
N GLU A 44 -2.86 -2.38 -3.76
CA GLU A 44 -3.03 -2.48 -5.22
C GLU A 44 -3.97 -1.40 -5.76
N LYS A 45 -5.10 -1.17 -5.09
CA LYS A 45 -6.08 -0.14 -5.46
C LYS A 45 -5.49 1.28 -5.38
N ILE A 46 -4.68 1.58 -4.36
CA ILE A 46 -4.04 2.88 -4.20
C ILE A 46 -3.00 3.11 -5.30
N LEU A 47 -2.15 2.12 -5.56
CA LEU A 47 -1.11 2.22 -6.60
C LEU A 47 -1.73 2.37 -7.99
N LYS A 48 -2.76 1.58 -8.32
CA LYS A 48 -3.49 1.70 -9.60
C LYS A 48 -4.02 3.11 -9.82
N ARG A 49 -4.64 3.71 -8.79
CA ARG A 49 -5.14 5.09 -8.87
C ARG A 49 -4.03 6.11 -9.07
N ARG A 50 -2.90 5.97 -8.36
CA ARG A 50 -1.77 6.89 -8.54
C ARG A 50 -1.15 6.78 -9.93
N MET A 51 -0.92 5.56 -10.43
CA MET A 51 -0.35 5.37 -11.76
C MET A 51 -1.27 5.89 -12.87
N GLN A 52 -2.59 5.74 -12.72
CA GLN A 52 -3.57 6.33 -13.65
C GLN A 52 -3.49 7.86 -13.66
N HIS A 53 -3.40 8.50 -12.49
CA HIS A 53 -3.26 9.96 -12.40
C HIS A 53 -1.94 10.49 -12.97
N GLU A 54 -0.83 9.78 -12.79
CA GLU A 54 0.47 10.17 -13.36
C GLU A 54 0.48 10.03 -14.89
N HIS A 55 -0.18 9.01 -15.45
CA HIS A 55 -0.33 8.86 -16.90
C HIS A 55 -1.13 10.02 -17.52
N THR A 56 -2.20 10.47 -16.87
CA THR A 56 -3.03 11.59 -17.38
C THR A 56 -2.36 12.95 -17.30
N LYS A 57 -1.39 13.15 -16.40
CA LYS A 57 -0.66 14.43 -16.28
C LYS A 57 0.39 14.63 -17.36
N ASN A 58 0.84 13.56 -18.01
CA ASN A 58 1.95 13.60 -18.97
C ASN A 58 1.47 13.64 -20.44
N ILE A 59 0.16 13.80 -20.66
CA ILE A 59 -0.48 13.91 -21.99
C ILE A 59 -1.00 15.35 -22.22
N GLY A 60 -0.81 16.25 -21.25
CA GLY A 60 -1.19 17.67 -21.33
C GLY A 60 0.00 18.56 -21.68
#